data_AF-A0A8I1MRX3-F1
#
_entry.id   AF-A0A8I1MRX3-F1
#
_cell.length_a   1.000
_cell.length_b   1.000
_cell.length_c   1.000
_cell.angle_alpha   90.00
_cell.angle_beta   90.00
_cell.angle_gamma   90.00
#
_symmetry.space_group_name_H-M   'P 1'
#
loop_
_entity.id
_entity.type
_entity.pdbx_description
1 polymer ?
#
loop_
_entity_poly.entity_id
_entity_poly.type
_entity_poly.pdbx_seq_one_letter_code
_entity_poly.pdbx_strand_id
1 'polypeptide(L)'
;MTIIPELRSPSDTVGGLVFFGRTCDKIRLLAAGKLPELYLPFLGKNSDRGMDSRVCRLLQVNYRDLEKVVLDGASDEAALAWAFEHGRKPSDEEIEIFNAFVQKRGWRDEATSVLRKSVTEAGYPVDQIATFVDYIDYDEGRPVKFTPDPAPPAEQLPATNPLPELVSPHARLGGIVYLARMISKIRLHEKGGLPPAWVENLGAGGNYFDGRICRFLGVEFADLAAQVKAGASDEEALAWTRANGRKFSEDALTIWNAFMTKRGWRDAGTATLVQRLEEAGFPRGAALTMFDFIDLDEGRPLVSQGA
;
A
#
# COMPACT_ATOMS: atom_id res chain seq x y z
N MET A 1 -22.17 -0.42 16.70
CA MET A 1 -21.89 0.99 16.38
C MET A 1 -21.39 1.69 17.62
N THR A 2 -20.20 2.26 17.52
CA THR A 2 -19.50 3.00 18.57
C THR A 2 -19.33 4.44 18.10
N ILE A 3 -20.39 5.24 18.16
CA ILE A 3 -20.37 6.63 17.67
C ILE A 3 -19.60 7.50 18.66
N ILE A 4 -18.52 8.12 18.20
CA ILE A 4 -17.69 9.07 18.96
C ILE A 4 -17.60 10.36 18.13
N PRO A 5 -18.47 11.36 18.37
CA PRO A 5 -18.57 12.54 17.50
C PRO A 5 -17.26 13.31 17.32
N GLU A 6 -16.44 13.38 18.36
CA GLU A 6 -15.16 14.11 18.34
C GLU A 6 -13.98 13.30 17.76
N LEU A 7 -14.19 12.03 17.40
CA LEU A 7 -13.16 11.20 16.79
C LEU A 7 -13.33 11.20 15.27
N ARG A 8 -12.36 11.76 14.53
CA ARG A 8 -12.46 11.89 13.06
C ARG A 8 -12.30 10.57 12.31
N SER A 9 -12.66 10.56 11.02
CA SER A 9 -12.49 9.37 10.18
C SER A 9 -11.00 8.98 10.07
N PRO A 10 -10.67 7.68 9.98
CA PRO A 10 -9.31 7.25 9.61
C PRO A 10 -8.80 7.88 8.30
N SER A 11 -9.71 8.28 7.41
CA SER A 11 -9.36 8.90 6.12
C SER A 11 -9.01 10.37 6.20
N ASP A 12 -9.35 11.07 7.28
CA ASP A 12 -9.11 12.50 7.40
C ASP A 12 -7.61 12.77 7.57
N THR A 13 -7.10 13.76 6.82
CA THR A 13 -5.66 14.04 6.75
C THR A 13 -5.28 15.26 7.57
N VAL A 14 -4.05 15.23 8.09
CA VAL A 14 -3.33 16.40 8.59
C VAL A 14 -2.00 16.43 7.85
N GLY A 15 -1.69 17.54 7.16
CA GLY A 15 -0.49 17.64 6.32
C GLY A 15 -0.39 16.53 5.26
N GLY A 16 -1.53 16.06 4.75
CA GLY A 16 -1.61 14.96 3.78
C GLY A 16 -1.48 13.55 4.35
N LEU A 17 -1.17 13.38 5.65
CA LEU A 17 -1.03 12.08 6.29
C LEU A 17 -2.37 11.63 6.91
N VAL A 18 -2.88 10.48 6.48
CA VAL A 18 -4.09 9.87 7.07
C VAL A 18 -3.79 9.34 8.46
N PHE A 19 -4.83 9.19 9.28
CA PHE A 19 -4.75 8.64 10.64
C PHE A 19 -3.97 9.47 11.68
N PHE A 20 -3.06 10.37 11.30
CA PHE A 20 -2.31 11.22 12.24
C PHE A 20 -3.23 12.08 13.12
N GLY A 21 -4.18 12.80 12.50
CA GLY A 21 -5.17 13.59 13.22
C GLY A 21 -6.03 12.72 14.15
N ARG A 22 -6.40 11.52 13.70
CA ARG A 22 -7.13 10.55 14.50
C ARG A 22 -6.32 10.04 15.70
N THR A 23 -4.99 9.87 15.56
CA THR A 23 -4.11 9.56 16.69
C THR A 23 -4.11 10.69 17.71
N CYS A 24 -4.07 11.96 17.27
CA CYS A 24 -4.17 13.12 18.15
C CYS A 24 -5.52 13.18 18.87
N ASP A 25 -6.64 12.95 18.16
CA ASP A 25 -7.98 12.88 18.74
C ASP A 25 -8.05 11.80 19.84
N LYS A 26 -7.51 10.60 19.58
CA LYS A 26 -7.50 9.50 20.56
C LYS A 26 -6.73 9.87 21.83
N ILE A 27 -5.61 10.58 21.71
CA ILE A 27 -4.84 11.08 22.86
C ILE A 27 -5.69 12.05 23.68
N ARG A 28 -6.31 13.04 23.04
CA ARG A 28 -7.15 14.05 23.72
C ARG A 28 -8.38 13.43 24.37
N LEU A 29 -9.06 12.52 23.65
CA LEU A 29 -10.25 11.83 24.15
C LEU A 29 -9.94 10.91 25.33
N LEU A 30 -8.78 10.25 25.31
CA LEU A 30 -8.34 9.44 26.45
C LEU A 30 -8.11 10.31 27.68
N ALA A 31 -7.41 11.44 27.53
CA ALA A 31 -7.16 12.36 28.64
C ALA A 31 -8.46 12.97 29.20
N ALA A 32 -9.47 13.17 28.34
CA ALA A 32 -10.79 13.64 28.74
C ALA A 32 -11.71 12.53 29.33
N GLY A 33 -11.26 11.28 29.40
CA GLY A 33 -12.09 10.15 29.85
C GLY A 33 -13.25 9.81 28.90
N LYS A 34 -13.16 10.23 27.63
CA LYS A 34 -14.20 10.08 26.60
C LYS A 34 -13.92 8.96 25.60
N LEU A 35 -12.71 8.39 25.60
CA LEU A 35 -12.35 7.30 24.69
C LEU A 35 -12.86 5.95 25.26
N PRO A 36 -13.69 5.19 24.54
CA PRO A 36 -14.19 3.91 25.04
C PRO A 36 -13.07 2.89 25.31
N GLU A 37 -13.26 2.05 26.33
CA GLU A 37 -12.25 1.08 26.78
C GLU A 37 -11.77 0.12 25.67
N LEU A 38 -12.65 -0.21 24.72
CA LEU A 38 -12.32 -1.08 23.58
C LEU A 38 -11.18 -0.53 22.70
N TYR A 39 -10.91 0.77 22.74
CA TYR A 39 -9.81 1.40 21.99
C TYR A 39 -8.45 1.28 22.69
N LEU A 40 -8.43 1.05 24.00
CA LEU A 40 -7.21 1.08 24.81
C LEU A 40 -6.14 0.07 24.34
N PRO A 41 -6.48 -1.18 23.97
CA PRO A 41 -5.48 -2.14 23.47
C PRO A 41 -4.82 -1.71 22.15
N PHE A 42 -5.45 -0.81 21.40
CA PHE A 42 -5.00 -0.38 20.07
C PHE A 42 -4.36 1.02 20.06
N LEU A 43 -4.10 1.60 21.24
CA LEU A 43 -3.32 2.83 21.37
C LEU A 43 -1.85 2.56 21.07
N GLY A 44 -1.15 3.55 20.51
CA GLY A 44 0.23 3.38 20.10
C GLY A 44 1.17 2.93 21.23
N LYS A 45 0.93 3.42 22.45
CA LYS A 45 1.63 2.99 23.67
C LYS A 45 1.41 1.53 24.09
N ASN A 46 0.37 0.87 23.56
CA ASN A 46 -0.08 -0.45 24.01
C ASN A 46 0.02 -1.52 22.91
N SER A 47 0.32 -1.14 21.66
CA SER A 47 0.42 -2.07 20.55
C SER A 47 1.37 -1.56 19.47
N ASP A 48 2.49 -2.25 19.28
CA ASP A 48 3.42 -1.96 18.17
C ASP A 48 2.79 -2.19 16.79
N ARG A 49 1.73 -3.01 16.74
CA ARG A 49 1.00 -3.33 15.51
C ARG A 49 -0.16 -2.37 15.20
N GLY A 50 -0.55 -1.56 16.19
CA GLY A 50 -1.62 -0.56 16.07
C GLY A 50 -1.27 0.53 15.06
N MET A 51 -2.31 1.16 14.50
CA MET A 51 -2.10 2.18 13.46
C MET A 51 -1.41 3.43 13.99
N ASP A 52 -1.69 3.85 15.24
CA ASP A 52 -0.98 4.95 15.90
C ASP A 52 0.55 4.70 15.93
N SER A 53 0.96 3.47 16.25
CA SER A 53 2.38 3.08 16.27
C SER A 53 2.99 3.08 14.87
N ARG A 54 2.23 2.68 13.86
CA ARG A 54 2.68 2.74 12.45
C ARG A 54 2.87 4.19 11.98
N VAL A 55 1.97 5.10 12.36
CA VAL A 55 2.13 6.55 12.11
C VAL A 55 3.40 7.07 12.80
N CYS A 56 3.58 6.81 14.09
CA CYS A 56 4.77 7.24 14.84
C CYS A 56 6.06 6.67 14.25
N ARG A 57 6.03 5.42 13.77
CA ARG A 57 7.19 4.76 13.14
C ARG A 57 7.53 5.35 11.78
N LEU A 58 6.55 5.72 10.96
CA LEU A 58 6.78 6.44 9.70
C LEU A 58 7.48 7.78 9.95
N LEU A 59 7.04 8.48 11.00
CA LEU A 59 7.55 9.78 11.44
C LEU A 59 8.84 9.67 12.27
N GLN A 60 9.24 8.45 12.67
CA GLN A 60 10.39 8.18 13.55
C GLN A 60 10.35 8.92 14.89
N VAL A 61 9.17 9.04 15.49
CA VAL A 61 8.98 9.63 16.83
C VAL A 61 8.46 8.58 17.82
N ASN A 62 8.75 8.78 19.12
CA ASN A 62 8.14 7.99 20.17
C ASN A 62 6.68 8.43 20.39
N TYR A 63 5.76 7.47 20.54
CA TYR A 63 4.35 7.78 20.79
C TYR A 63 4.14 8.60 22.08
N ARG A 64 4.91 8.33 23.14
CA ARG A 64 4.78 9.04 24.44
C ARG A 64 5.22 10.50 24.36
N ASP A 65 6.21 10.78 23.52
CA ASP A 65 6.66 12.15 23.30
C ASP A 65 5.61 12.93 22.49
N LEU A 66 5.04 12.31 21.44
CA LEU A 66 3.90 12.87 20.71
C LEU A 66 2.68 13.06 21.63
N GLU A 67 2.38 12.08 22.49
CA GLU A 67 1.30 12.15 23.49
C GLU A 67 1.48 13.39 24.37
N LYS A 68 2.68 13.64 24.89
CA LYS A 68 2.97 14.82 25.69
C LYS A 68 2.73 16.12 24.90
N VAL A 69 3.23 16.22 23.68
CA VAL A 69 3.07 17.42 22.83
C VAL A 69 1.59 17.73 22.57
N VAL A 70 0.78 16.71 22.30
CA VAL A 70 -0.66 16.86 22.11
C VAL A 70 -1.36 17.28 23.41
N LEU A 71 -0.96 16.73 24.56
CA LEU A 71 -1.51 17.07 25.87
C LEU A 71 -1.09 18.45 26.38
N ASP A 72 0.06 18.95 25.95
CA ASP A 72 0.54 20.31 26.23
C ASP A 72 -0.19 21.38 25.37
N GLY A 73 -1.19 20.97 24.57
CA GLY A 73 -2.13 21.87 23.88
C GLY A 73 -1.79 22.16 22.41
N ALA A 74 -0.88 21.40 21.79
CA ALA A 74 -0.58 21.57 20.37
C ALA A 74 -1.81 21.34 19.47
N SER A 75 -1.96 22.15 18.43
CA SER A 75 -2.86 21.84 17.31
C SER A 75 -2.32 20.61 16.55
N ASP A 76 -3.13 20.03 15.67
CA ASP A 76 -2.68 18.89 14.88
C ASP A 76 -1.53 19.25 13.94
N GLU A 77 -1.59 20.42 13.31
CA GLU A 77 -0.51 20.93 12.45
C GLU A 77 0.77 21.18 13.24
N ALA A 78 0.65 21.72 14.46
CA ALA A 78 1.79 21.95 15.34
C ALA A 78 2.40 20.63 15.83
N ALA A 79 1.56 19.64 16.18
CA ALA A 79 2.02 18.31 16.57
C ALA A 79 2.71 17.58 15.40
N LEU A 80 2.18 17.73 14.18
CA LEU A 80 2.80 17.16 12.98
C LEU A 80 4.13 17.84 12.64
N ALA A 81 4.18 19.17 12.72
CA ALA A 81 5.40 19.94 12.52
C ALA A 81 6.47 19.54 13.54
N TRP A 82 6.08 19.40 14.81
CA TRP A 82 6.96 18.88 15.87
C TRP A 82 7.50 17.48 15.52
N ALA A 83 6.64 16.58 15.03
CA ALA A 83 7.05 15.23 14.67
C ALA A 83 8.04 15.21 13.48
N PHE A 84 7.88 16.12 12.51
CA PHE A 84 8.84 16.29 11.43
C PHE A 84 10.20 16.82 11.91
N GLU A 85 10.20 17.70 12.91
CA GLU A 85 11.42 18.27 13.48
C GLU A 85 12.18 17.26 14.37
N HIS A 86 11.46 16.45 15.16
CA HIS A 86 12.06 15.56 16.16
C HIS A 86 12.24 14.11 15.70
N GLY A 87 11.68 13.76 14.54
CA GLY A 87 11.89 12.47 13.91
C GLY A 87 12.34 12.66 12.47
N ARG A 88 11.40 12.56 11.53
CA ARG A 88 11.65 12.84 10.12
C ARG A 88 10.41 13.37 9.40
N LYS A 89 10.65 14.04 8.27
CA LYS A 89 9.61 14.37 7.28
C LYS A 89 9.63 13.35 6.13
N PRO A 90 8.62 12.46 6.02
CA PRO A 90 8.49 11.59 4.85
C PRO A 90 8.30 12.42 3.58
N SER A 91 8.81 11.89 2.45
CA SER A 91 8.50 12.45 1.13
C SER A 91 7.03 12.25 0.74
N ASP A 92 6.56 12.99 -0.25
CA ASP A 92 5.18 12.86 -0.75
C ASP A 92 4.86 11.43 -1.24
N GLU A 93 5.83 10.74 -1.84
CA GLU A 93 5.66 9.34 -2.26
C GLU A 93 5.59 8.39 -1.05
N GLU A 94 6.36 8.62 0.01
CA GLU A 94 6.26 7.82 1.23
C GLU A 94 4.91 8.05 1.95
N ILE A 95 4.37 9.27 1.91
CA ILE A 95 3.02 9.58 2.38
C ILE A 95 1.97 8.89 1.51
N GLU A 96 2.09 8.93 0.17
CA GLU A 96 1.19 8.21 -0.75
C GLU A 96 1.17 6.71 -0.44
N ILE A 97 2.35 6.08 -0.32
CA ILE A 97 2.50 4.66 -0.03
C ILE A 97 1.84 4.31 1.31
N PHE A 98 2.12 5.09 2.35
CA PHE A 98 1.54 4.86 3.67
C PHE A 98 0.03 5.04 3.66
N ASN A 99 -0.47 6.13 3.09
CA ASN A 99 -1.90 6.40 3.02
C ASN A 99 -2.64 5.28 2.28
N ALA A 100 -2.12 4.84 1.13
CA ALA A 100 -2.69 3.74 0.38
C ALA A 100 -2.67 2.42 1.18
N PHE A 101 -1.61 2.14 1.95
CA PHE A 101 -1.60 1.00 2.86
C PHE A 101 -2.73 1.09 3.89
N VAL A 102 -2.87 2.22 4.58
CA VAL A 102 -3.90 2.42 5.62
C VAL A 102 -5.30 2.28 5.03
N GLN A 103 -5.57 3.00 3.95
CA GLN A 103 -6.90 3.06 3.32
C GLN A 103 -7.35 1.73 2.75
N LYS A 104 -6.41 0.82 2.43
CA LYS A 104 -6.70 -0.45 1.75
C LYS A 104 -6.44 -1.69 2.61
N ARG A 105 -6.10 -1.51 3.88
CA ARG A 105 -5.79 -2.64 4.78
C ARG A 105 -7.03 -3.51 4.99
N GLY A 106 -6.87 -4.82 4.88
CA GLY A 106 -7.95 -5.81 4.99
C GLY A 106 -8.59 -6.20 3.65
N TRP A 107 -8.24 -5.52 2.56
CA TRP A 107 -8.65 -5.92 1.21
C TRP A 107 -7.55 -6.73 0.53
N ARG A 108 -7.78 -8.02 0.27
CA ARG A 108 -6.84 -8.93 -0.42
C ARG A 108 -5.43 -8.93 0.17
N ASP A 109 -5.34 -8.91 1.50
CA ASP A 109 -4.07 -8.98 2.24
C ASP A 109 -4.15 -9.89 3.48
N GLU A 110 -3.07 -9.96 4.26
CA GLU A 110 -2.97 -10.82 5.44
C GLU A 110 -3.99 -10.49 6.54
N ALA A 111 -4.60 -9.30 6.50
CA ALA A 111 -5.58 -8.83 7.47
C ALA A 111 -7.03 -9.12 7.03
N THR A 112 -7.24 -9.68 5.83
CA THR A 112 -8.57 -9.96 5.27
C THR A 112 -9.39 -10.87 6.19
N SER A 113 -8.83 -11.98 6.67
CA SER A 113 -9.55 -12.93 7.52
C SER A 113 -10.01 -12.29 8.84
N VAL A 114 -9.17 -11.44 9.42
CA VAL A 114 -9.49 -10.68 10.64
C VAL A 114 -10.64 -9.71 10.36
N LEU A 115 -10.56 -8.94 9.26
CA LEU A 115 -11.64 -8.02 8.88
C LEU A 115 -12.95 -8.78 8.68
N ARG A 116 -12.95 -9.88 7.93
CA ARG A 116 -14.17 -10.67 7.64
C ARG A 116 -14.79 -11.22 8.91
N LYS A 117 -13.97 -11.71 9.84
CA LYS A 117 -14.43 -12.12 11.17
C LYS A 117 -15.09 -10.94 11.91
N SER A 118 -14.42 -9.79 12.02
CA SER A 118 -14.95 -8.62 12.74
C SER A 118 -16.25 -8.08 12.14
N VAL A 119 -16.36 -8.04 10.81
CA VAL A 119 -17.59 -7.63 10.10
C VAL A 119 -18.74 -8.59 10.40
N THR A 120 -18.46 -9.90 10.41
CA THR A 120 -19.46 -10.95 10.69
C THR A 120 -19.95 -10.89 12.14
N GLU A 121 -19.02 -10.82 13.09
CA GLU A 121 -19.33 -10.73 14.52
C GLU A 121 -20.12 -9.47 14.87
N ALA A 122 -19.89 -8.37 14.16
CA ALA A 122 -20.63 -7.13 14.34
C ALA A 122 -22.00 -7.11 13.63
N GLY A 123 -22.29 -8.09 12.78
CA GLY A 123 -23.53 -8.13 11.98
C GLY A 123 -23.59 -7.04 10.91
N TYR A 124 -22.45 -6.63 10.37
CA TYR A 124 -22.34 -5.54 9.39
C TYR A 124 -22.43 -6.06 7.94
N PRO A 125 -22.78 -5.20 6.95
CA PRO A 125 -22.93 -5.63 5.56
C PRO A 125 -21.60 -6.08 4.96
N VAL A 126 -21.41 -7.41 4.87
CA VAL A 126 -20.15 -8.06 4.45
C VAL A 126 -19.71 -7.66 3.04
N ASP A 127 -20.67 -7.42 2.16
CA ASP A 127 -20.49 -7.03 0.76
C ASP A 127 -20.09 -5.56 0.58
N GLN A 128 -20.38 -4.71 1.56
CA GLN A 128 -20.11 -3.27 1.49
C GLN A 128 -18.82 -2.86 2.24
N ILE A 129 -18.39 -3.65 3.23
CA ILE A 129 -17.17 -3.38 4.00
C ILE A 129 -15.99 -4.14 3.37
N ALA A 130 -15.14 -3.40 2.66
CA ALA A 130 -13.98 -3.96 1.97
C ALA A 130 -12.67 -3.81 2.77
N THR A 131 -12.59 -2.81 3.65
CA THR A 131 -11.37 -2.45 4.40
C THR A 131 -11.65 -2.21 5.88
N PHE A 132 -10.61 -2.16 6.71
CA PHE A 132 -10.73 -1.70 8.10
C PHE A 132 -11.18 -0.25 8.21
N VAL A 133 -10.87 0.61 7.23
CA VAL A 133 -11.37 1.98 7.21
C VAL A 133 -12.88 2.00 6.98
N ASP A 134 -13.40 1.21 6.05
CA ASP A 134 -14.85 1.06 5.83
C ASP A 134 -15.53 0.54 7.11
N TYR A 135 -14.92 -0.45 7.78
CA TYR A 135 -15.42 -0.99 9.05
C TYR A 135 -15.50 0.08 10.14
N ILE A 136 -14.42 0.85 10.36
CA ILE A 136 -14.36 1.87 11.40
C ILE A 136 -15.35 2.99 11.10
N ASP A 137 -15.39 3.47 9.85
CA ASP A 137 -16.34 4.52 9.46
C ASP A 137 -17.78 4.05 9.66
N TYR A 138 -18.12 2.83 9.24
CA TYR A 138 -19.45 2.25 9.44
C TYR A 138 -19.80 2.07 10.92
N ASP A 139 -18.87 1.54 11.73
CA ASP A 139 -19.07 1.37 13.18
C ASP A 139 -19.30 2.72 13.87
N GLU A 140 -18.64 3.78 13.41
CA GLU A 140 -18.75 5.14 13.93
C GLU A 140 -19.93 5.92 13.31
N GLY A 141 -20.82 5.25 12.59
CA GLY A 141 -22.06 5.82 12.04
C GLY A 141 -21.86 6.65 10.77
N ARG A 142 -20.72 6.55 10.09
CA ARG A 142 -20.47 7.17 8.79
C ARG A 142 -20.91 6.23 7.66
N PRO A 143 -21.43 6.76 6.54
CA PRO A 143 -21.87 5.94 5.43
C PRO A 143 -20.70 5.22 4.75
N VAL A 144 -20.96 4.05 4.18
CA VAL A 144 -20.00 3.37 3.30
C VAL A 144 -19.76 4.26 2.07
N LYS A 145 -18.48 4.48 1.75
CA LYS A 145 -18.05 5.42 0.70
C LYS A 145 -18.11 4.84 -0.71
N PHE A 146 -18.05 3.52 -0.84
CA PHE A 146 -17.82 2.85 -2.11
C PHE A 146 -18.81 1.73 -2.36
N THR A 147 -19.15 1.51 -3.63
CA THR A 147 -19.92 0.36 -4.07
C THR A 147 -19.09 -0.93 -3.95
N PRO A 148 -19.75 -2.10 -3.84
CA PRO A 148 -19.07 -3.38 -3.93
C PRO A 148 -18.22 -3.50 -5.20
N ASP A 149 -17.10 -4.22 -5.09
CA ASP A 149 -16.27 -4.51 -6.25
C ASP A 149 -17.03 -5.42 -7.23
N PRO A 150 -16.86 -5.25 -8.55
CA PRO A 150 -17.44 -6.18 -9.51
C PRO A 150 -16.83 -7.58 -9.36
N ALA A 151 -17.61 -8.60 -9.70
CA ALA A 151 -17.10 -9.96 -9.78
C ALA A 151 -16.01 -10.06 -10.85
N PRO A 152 -14.95 -10.83 -10.61
CA PRO A 152 -13.94 -11.11 -11.62
C PRO A 152 -14.55 -11.84 -12.84
N PRO A 153 -13.89 -11.81 -14.01
CA PRO A 153 -14.29 -12.62 -15.16
C PRO A 153 -14.37 -14.10 -14.78
N ALA A 154 -15.45 -14.78 -15.20
CA ALA A 154 -15.65 -16.20 -14.91
C ALA A 154 -14.70 -17.12 -15.71
N GLU A 155 -14.22 -16.65 -16.85
CA GLU A 155 -13.29 -17.34 -17.74
C GLU A 155 -12.03 -16.50 -17.96
N GLN A 156 -10.92 -17.16 -18.25
CA GLN A 156 -9.68 -16.47 -18.61
C GLN A 156 -9.89 -15.72 -19.92
N LEU A 157 -9.62 -14.41 -19.90
CA LEU A 157 -9.65 -13.60 -21.12
C LEU A 157 -8.38 -13.84 -21.95
N PRO A 158 -8.46 -13.74 -23.30
CA PRO A 158 -7.29 -13.92 -24.15
C PRO A 158 -6.24 -12.85 -23.85
N ALA A 159 -4.98 -13.29 -23.80
CA ALA A 159 -3.84 -12.40 -23.61
C ALA A 159 -3.72 -11.41 -24.77
N THR A 160 -3.38 -10.17 -24.46
CA THR A 160 -3.16 -9.08 -25.41
C THR A 160 -1.67 -8.85 -25.67
N ASN A 161 -0.82 -9.09 -24.67
CA ASN A 161 0.64 -9.00 -24.77
C ASN A 161 1.31 -10.22 -24.09
N PRO A 162 1.23 -11.43 -24.67
CA PRO A 162 1.83 -12.63 -24.06
C PRO A 162 3.36 -12.52 -24.02
N LEU A 163 3.92 -12.37 -22.82
CA LEU A 163 5.36 -12.30 -22.56
C LEU A 163 5.75 -13.32 -21.47
N PRO A 164 5.81 -14.62 -21.81
CA PRO A 164 6.03 -15.70 -20.84
C PRO A 164 7.40 -15.62 -20.14
N GLU A 165 8.38 -14.93 -20.71
CA GLU A 165 9.70 -14.70 -20.11
C GLU A 165 9.66 -13.67 -18.97
N LEU A 166 8.62 -12.84 -18.90
CA LEU A 166 8.44 -11.91 -17.80
C LEU A 166 7.85 -12.63 -16.60
N VAL A 167 8.37 -12.28 -15.42
CA VAL A 167 7.84 -12.75 -14.16
C VAL A 167 6.60 -11.92 -13.79
N SER A 168 5.57 -12.57 -13.22
CA SER A 168 4.38 -11.88 -12.69
C SER A 168 4.79 -10.77 -11.71
N PRO A 169 4.13 -9.61 -11.71
CA PRO A 169 4.40 -8.54 -10.75
C PRO A 169 4.12 -8.98 -9.30
N HIS A 170 3.28 -9.99 -9.09
CA HIS A 170 2.97 -10.56 -7.77
C HIS A 170 4.09 -11.44 -7.21
N ALA A 171 4.99 -11.93 -8.07
CA ALA A 171 6.08 -12.80 -7.63
C ALA A 171 6.98 -12.07 -6.62
N ARG A 172 7.33 -12.77 -5.54
CA ARG A 172 8.16 -12.25 -4.47
C ARG A 172 9.58 -12.78 -4.59
N LEU A 173 10.55 -11.87 -4.60
CA LEU A 173 11.97 -12.18 -4.45
C LEU A 173 12.47 -11.57 -3.14
N GLY A 174 12.92 -12.40 -2.21
CA GLY A 174 13.33 -11.95 -0.88
C GLY A 174 12.21 -11.27 -0.09
N GLY A 175 10.95 -11.62 -0.37
CA GLY A 175 9.76 -11.01 0.24
C GLY A 175 9.28 -9.73 -0.44
N ILE A 176 9.94 -9.27 -1.51
CA ILE A 176 9.63 -8.01 -2.20
C ILE A 176 8.90 -8.33 -3.51
N VAL A 177 7.68 -7.79 -3.68
CA VAL A 177 6.97 -7.90 -4.96
C VAL A 177 7.64 -7.04 -6.03
N TYR A 178 7.41 -7.35 -7.30
CA TYR A 178 7.91 -6.63 -8.47
C TYR A 178 9.43 -6.64 -8.72
N LEU A 179 10.28 -6.97 -7.73
CA LEU A 179 11.73 -7.02 -7.94
C LEU A 179 12.13 -8.06 -9.00
N ALA A 180 11.63 -9.30 -8.88
CA ALA A 180 11.86 -10.34 -9.90
C ALA A 180 11.35 -9.93 -11.28
N ARG A 181 10.22 -9.21 -11.32
CA ARG A 181 9.68 -8.66 -12.57
C ARG A 181 10.62 -7.63 -13.19
N MET A 182 11.11 -6.66 -12.42
CA MET A 182 12.07 -5.67 -12.92
C MET A 182 13.35 -6.33 -13.44
N ILE A 183 13.88 -7.33 -12.72
CA ILE A 183 15.05 -8.10 -13.15
C ILE A 183 14.77 -8.85 -14.47
N SER A 184 13.64 -9.55 -14.58
CA SER A 184 13.27 -10.24 -15.83
C SER A 184 13.06 -9.27 -17.01
N LYS A 185 12.51 -8.07 -16.78
CA LYS A 185 12.44 -7.01 -17.80
C LYS A 185 13.82 -6.59 -18.29
N ILE A 186 14.78 -6.38 -17.39
CA ILE A 186 16.16 -6.04 -17.76
C ILE A 186 16.75 -7.16 -18.63
N ARG A 187 16.61 -8.43 -18.23
CA ARG A 187 17.13 -9.57 -19.01
C ARG A 187 16.46 -9.69 -20.38
N LEU A 188 15.15 -9.46 -20.46
CA LEU A 188 14.41 -9.54 -21.72
C LEU A 188 14.78 -8.39 -22.66
N HIS A 189 15.05 -7.20 -22.11
CA HIS A 189 15.54 -6.05 -22.87
C HIS A 189 16.89 -6.35 -23.53
N GLU A 190 17.85 -6.93 -22.80
CA GLU A 190 19.18 -7.26 -23.36
C GLU A 190 19.11 -8.27 -24.51
N LYS A 191 18.05 -9.09 -24.55
CA LYS A 191 17.80 -10.05 -25.63
C LYS A 191 17.01 -9.44 -26.79
N GLY A 192 16.63 -8.15 -26.73
CA GLY A 192 15.79 -7.49 -27.72
C GLY A 192 14.33 -7.95 -27.72
N GLY A 193 13.86 -8.58 -26.64
CA GLY A 193 12.52 -9.18 -26.56
C GLY A 193 11.45 -8.30 -25.92
N LEU A 194 11.79 -7.10 -25.41
CA LEU A 194 10.79 -6.16 -24.90
C LEU A 194 10.13 -5.36 -26.04
N PRO A 195 8.81 -5.13 -25.97
CA PRO A 195 8.15 -4.21 -26.89
C PRO A 195 8.79 -2.81 -26.87
N PRO A 196 8.95 -2.12 -28.02
CA PRO A 196 9.61 -0.81 -28.08
C PRO A 196 9.04 0.23 -27.11
N ALA A 197 7.71 0.31 -27.00
CA ALA A 197 7.03 1.22 -26.05
C ALA A 197 7.36 0.92 -24.58
N TRP A 198 7.80 -0.29 -24.25
CA TRP A 198 8.17 -0.69 -22.89
C TRP A 198 9.64 -0.41 -22.61
N VAL A 199 10.48 -0.46 -23.64
CA VAL A 199 11.89 -0.06 -23.57
C VAL A 199 12.03 1.42 -23.20
N GLU A 200 11.22 2.28 -23.82
CA GLU A 200 11.20 3.73 -23.51
C GLU A 200 10.88 4.03 -22.04
N ASN A 201 10.12 3.14 -21.38
CA ASN A 201 9.70 3.27 -19.99
C ASN A 201 10.53 2.40 -19.01
N LEU A 202 11.52 1.65 -19.50
CA LEU A 202 12.32 0.75 -18.68
C LEU A 202 13.24 1.54 -17.75
N GLY A 203 13.11 1.31 -16.44
CA GLY A 203 13.86 2.08 -15.46
C GLY A 203 13.49 3.57 -15.43
N ALA A 204 12.39 3.97 -16.06
CA ALA A 204 11.96 5.36 -16.12
C ALA A 204 11.83 5.94 -14.70
N GLY A 205 12.39 7.13 -14.52
CA GLY A 205 12.17 7.95 -13.33
C GLY A 205 10.69 8.33 -13.17
N GLY A 206 10.32 8.84 -11.99
CA GLY A 206 8.93 9.23 -11.71
C GLY A 206 8.03 8.06 -11.33
N ASN A 207 6.74 8.12 -11.70
CA ASN A 207 5.66 7.30 -11.11
C ASN A 207 5.57 5.84 -11.60
N TYR A 208 6.46 5.39 -12.49
CA TYR A 208 6.50 4.01 -12.96
C TYR A 208 6.98 3.04 -11.86
N PHE A 209 6.57 1.77 -11.98
CA PHE A 209 6.89 0.77 -10.97
C PHE A 209 8.39 0.49 -10.82
N ASP A 210 9.18 0.49 -11.91
CA ASP A 210 10.64 0.33 -11.86
C ASP A 210 11.28 1.46 -11.04
N GLY A 211 10.91 2.72 -11.30
CA GLY A 211 11.40 3.87 -10.55
C GLY A 211 10.96 3.85 -9.08
N ARG A 212 9.70 3.49 -8.82
CA ARG A 212 9.17 3.37 -7.45
C ARG A 212 9.91 2.31 -6.65
N ILE A 213 10.16 1.11 -7.23
CA ILE A 213 10.89 0.07 -6.51
C ILE A 213 12.35 0.47 -6.29
N CYS A 214 13.01 1.14 -7.24
CA CYS A 214 14.38 1.62 -7.05
C CYS A 214 14.48 2.64 -5.90
N ARG A 215 13.57 3.62 -5.84
CA ARG A 215 13.48 4.56 -4.69
C ARG A 215 13.11 3.86 -3.39
N PHE A 216 12.17 2.91 -3.45
CA PHE A 216 11.84 2.08 -2.31
C PHE A 216 13.03 1.23 -1.87
N LEU A 217 13.94 0.83 -2.76
CA LEU A 217 15.11 0.04 -2.40
C LEU A 217 16.31 0.91 -2.02
N GLY A 218 16.30 2.20 -2.37
CA GLY A 218 17.42 3.11 -2.20
C GLY A 218 18.60 2.77 -3.11
N VAL A 219 18.33 2.27 -4.32
CA VAL A 219 19.35 1.95 -5.33
C VAL A 219 19.03 2.64 -6.65
N GLU A 220 20.06 2.96 -7.43
CA GLU A 220 19.87 3.46 -8.79
C GLU A 220 19.53 2.31 -9.74
N PHE A 221 18.58 2.54 -10.66
CA PHE A 221 18.18 1.54 -11.64
C PHE A 221 19.37 1.07 -12.49
N ALA A 222 20.22 2.02 -12.91
CA ALA A 222 21.37 1.74 -13.77
C ALA A 222 22.37 0.77 -13.10
N ASP A 223 22.60 0.93 -11.79
CA ASP A 223 23.55 0.09 -11.05
C ASP A 223 23.02 -1.33 -10.88
N LEU A 224 21.73 -1.48 -10.52
CA LEU A 224 21.10 -2.80 -10.44
C LEU A 224 21.02 -3.45 -11.83
N ALA A 225 20.69 -2.69 -12.86
CA ALA A 225 20.67 -3.20 -14.23
C ALA A 225 22.05 -3.68 -14.68
N ALA A 226 23.13 -2.98 -14.31
CA ALA A 226 24.50 -3.41 -14.60
C ALA A 226 24.81 -4.77 -13.95
N GLN A 227 24.38 -5.03 -12.72
CA GLN A 227 24.54 -6.36 -12.09
C GLN A 227 23.82 -7.46 -12.87
N VAL A 228 22.56 -7.22 -13.25
CA VAL A 228 21.76 -8.18 -14.01
C VAL A 228 22.37 -8.45 -15.38
N LYS A 229 22.86 -7.42 -16.06
CA LYS A 229 23.54 -7.51 -17.36
C LYS A 229 24.88 -8.25 -17.28
N ALA A 230 25.58 -8.13 -16.15
CA ALA A 230 26.81 -8.89 -15.88
C ALA A 230 26.56 -10.37 -15.59
N GLY A 231 25.29 -10.81 -15.55
CA GLY A 231 24.92 -12.22 -15.40
C GLY A 231 24.45 -12.62 -14.00
N ALA A 232 24.19 -11.66 -13.10
CA ALA A 232 23.72 -11.97 -11.75
C ALA A 232 22.40 -12.78 -11.75
N SER A 233 22.35 -13.81 -10.90
CA SER A 233 21.11 -14.50 -10.56
C SER A 233 20.12 -13.58 -9.83
N ASP A 234 18.88 -14.03 -9.64
CA ASP A 234 17.89 -13.28 -8.86
C ASP A 234 18.36 -13.08 -7.40
N GLU A 235 18.94 -14.13 -6.80
CA GLU A 235 19.48 -14.11 -5.46
C GLU A 235 20.71 -13.19 -5.34
N GLU A 236 21.59 -13.19 -6.34
CA GLU A 236 22.76 -12.31 -6.39
C GLU A 236 22.34 -10.84 -6.54
N ALA A 237 21.38 -10.55 -7.42
CA ALA A 237 20.82 -9.21 -7.59
C ALA A 237 20.10 -8.72 -6.31
N LEU A 238 19.35 -9.61 -5.63
CA LEU A 238 18.74 -9.33 -4.34
C LEU A 238 19.81 -9.06 -3.26
N ALA A 239 20.85 -9.89 -3.18
CA ALA A 239 21.93 -9.73 -2.22
C ALA A 239 22.66 -8.40 -2.44
N TRP A 240 22.97 -8.07 -3.69
CA TRP A 240 23.56 -6.78 -4.06
C TRP A 240 22.64 -5.61 -3.68
N THR A 241 21.34 -5.72 -3.95
CA THR A 241 20.35 -4.69 -3.58
C THR A 241 20.31 -4.48 -2.07
N ARG A 242 20.36 -5.56 -1.27
CA ARG A 242 20.38 -5.46 0.21
C ARG A 242 21.67 -4.86 0.75
N ALA A 243 22.78 -5.07 0.05
CA ALA A 243 24.09 -4.55 0.44
C ALA A 243 24.27 -3.06 0.09
N ASN A 244 23.70 -2.61 -1.03
CA ASN A 244 23.89 -1.25 -1.57
C ASN A 244 22.68 -0.34 -1.40
N GLY A 245 21.51 -0.90 -1.06
CA GLY A 245 20.28 -0.16 -0.84
C GLY A 245 20.06 0.25 0.63
N ARG A 246 18.89 0.85 0.89
CA ARG A 246 18.48 1.18 2.26
C ARG A 246 18.05 -0.07 3.02
N LYS A 247 18.21 -0.06 4.34
CA LYS A 247 17.68 -1.12 5.22
C LYS A 247 16.19 -0.87 5.48
N PHE A 248 15.36 -1.89 5.33
CA PHE A 248 13.93 -1.82 5.62
C PHE A 248 13.57 -2.77 6.76
N SER A 249 12.60 -2.38 7.58
CA SER A 249 11.94 -3.27 8.53
C SER A 249 10.93 -4.18 7.81
N GLU A 250 10.50 -5.25 8.47
CA GLU A 250 9.41 -6.10 7.96
C GLU A 250 8.13 -5.29 7.74
N ASP A 251 7.84 -4.31 8.59
CA ASP A 251 6.67 -3.44 8.41
C ASP A 251 6.78 -2.56 7.17
N ALA A 252 7.98 -2.06 6.83
CA ALA A 252 8.20 -1.32 5.60
C ALA A 252 7.97 -2.21 4.36
N LEU A 253 8.37 -3.49 4.41
CA LEU A 253 8.09 -4.47 3.37
C LEU A 253 6.59 -4.77 3.25
N THR A 254 5.89 -4.93 4.38
CA THR A 254 4.43 -5.13 4.40
C THR A 254 3.70 -3.95 3.78
N ILE A 255 4.06 -2.73 4.16
CA ILE A 255 3.46 -1.50 3.63
C ILE A 255 3.72 -1.38 2.12
N TRP A 256 4.97 -1.62 1.69
CA TRP A 256 5.34 -1.60 0.28
C TRP A 256 4.59 -2.62 -0.56
N ASN A 257 4.57 -3.88 -0.12
CA ASN A 257 3.91 -4.96 -0.85
C ASN A 257 2.40 -4.66 -0.98
N ALA A 258 1.76 -4.25 0.11
CA ALA A 258 0.34 -3.89 0.10
C ALA A 258 0.04 -2.67 -0.78
N PHE A 259 0.95 -1.69 -0.85
CA PHE A 259 0.81 -0.57 -1.79
C PHE A 259 0.87 -1.05 -3.25
N MET A 260 1.92 -1.81 -3.60
CA MET A 260 2.19 -2.23 -4.97
C MET A 260 1.11 -3.18 -5.50
N THR A 261 0.72 -4.19 -4.73
CA THR A 261 -0.27 -5.19 -5.18
C THR A 261 -1.69 -4.62 -5.28
N LYS A 262 -1.95 -3.46 -4.68
CA LYS A 262 -3.29 -2.83 -4.67
C LYS A 262 -3.34 -1.52 -5.43
N ARG A 263 -2.27 -1.13 -6.14
CA ARG A 263 -2.24 0.10 -6.93
C ARG A 263 -3.30 0.04 -8.03
N GLY A 264 -4.11 1.08 -8.16
CA GLY A 264 -5.23 1.15 -9.10
C GLY A 264 -6.59 0.86 -8.46
N TRP A 265 -6.62 0.20 -7.30
CA TRP A 265 -7.87 -0.02 -6.56
C TRP A 265 -8.19 1.18 -5.65
N ARG A 266 -9.27 1.90 -5.95
CA ARG A 266 -9.79 3.07 -5.19
C ARG A 266 -8.70 4.11 -4.85
N ASP A 267 -7.87 4.46 -5.83
CA ASP A 267 -6.76 5.40 -5.64
C ASP A 267 -6.48 6.25 -6.89
N ALA A 268 -5.43 7.07 -6.84
CA ALA A 268 -5.01 7.94 -7.93
C ALA A 268 -4.66 7.22 -9.25
N GLY A 269 -4.59 5.88 -9.26
CA GLY A 269 -4.25 5.07 -10.44
C GLY A 269 -5.45 4.35 -11.02
N THR A 270 -6.63 4.48 -10.42
CA THR A 270 -7.86 3.91 -10.95
C THR A 270 -8.15 4.41 -12.37
N ALA A 271 -7.91 5.70 -12.65
CA ALA A 271 -8.09 6.24 -14.00
C ALA A 271 -7.17 5.57 -15.02
N THR A 272 -5.89 5.39 -14.67
CA THR A 272 -4.92 4.69 -15.52
C THR A 272 -5.31 3.22 -15.72
N LEU A 273 -5.73 2.52 -14.66
CA LEU A 273 -6.18 1.12 -14.78
C LEU A 273 -7.38 1.00 -15.74
N VAL A 274 -8.38 1.88 -15.62
CA VAL A 274 -9.54 1.90 -16.51
C VAL A 274 -9.10 2.14 -17.96
N GLN A 275 -8.24 3.13 -18.20
CA GLN A 275 -7.70 3.39 -19.52
C GLN A 275 -6.96 2.18 -20.09
N ARG A 276 -6.14 1.49 -19.29
CA ARG A 276 -5.40 0.30 -19.72
C ARG A 276 -6.30 -0.88 -20.07
N LEU A 277 -7.37 -1.10 -19.31
CA LEU A 277 -8.39 -2.10 -19.63
C LEU A 277 -9.07 -1.77 -20.96
N GLU A 278 -9.43 -0.50 -21.19
CA GLU A 278 -10.05 -0.04 -22.44
C GLU A 278 -9.10 -0.20 -23.65
N GLU A 279 -7.83 0.19 -23.51
CA GLU A 279 -6.79 0.03 -24.53
C GLU A 279 -6.57 -1.45 -24.91
N ALA A 280 -6.66 -2.36 -23.93
CA ALA A 280 -6.53 -3.79 -24.13
C ALA A 280 -7.84 -4.47 -24.58
N GLY A 281 -8.96 -3.75 -24.65
CA GLY A 281 -10.27 -4.31 -24.99
C GLY A 281 -10.85 -5.24 -23.91
N PHE A 282 -10.37 -5.14 -22.66
CA PHE A 282 -10.93 -5.88 -21.53
C PHE A 282 -12.16 -5.16 -20.94
N PRO A 283 -13.16 -5.90 -20.45
CA PRO A 283 -14.31 -5.29 -19.81
C PRO A 283 -13.90 -4.56 -18.53
N ARG A 284 -14.59 -3.46 -18.23
CA ARG A 284 -14.37 -2.71 -16.98
C ARG A 284 -14.58 -3.63 -15.78
N GLY A 285 -13.61 -3.67 -14.88
CA GLY A 285 -13.63 -4.56 -13.72
C GLY A 285 -13.01 -5.95 -13.95
N ALA A 286 -12.51 -6.25 -15.16
CA ALA A 286 -11.77 -7.49 -15.42
C ALA A 286 -10.53 -7.64 -14.53
N ALA A 287 -9.91 -6.50 -14.19
CA ALA A 287 -8.87 -6.37 -13.17
C ALA A 287 -9.22 -5.22 -12.23
N LEU A 288 -8.92 -5.39 -10.94
CA LEU A 288 -9.14 -4.36 -9.91
C LEU A 288 -7.86 -3.62 -9.52
N THR A 289 -6.71 -4.13 -9.95
CA THR A 289 -5.39 -3.56 -9.69
C THR A 289 -4.55 -3.55 -10.96
N MET A 290 -3.53 -2.70 -11.00
CA MET A 290 -2.56 -2.71 -12.11
C MET A 290 -1.80 -4.03 -12.21
N PHE A 291 -1.57 -4.73 -11.10
CA PHE A 291 -0.91 -6.04 -11.12
C PHE A 291 -1.82 -7.13 -11.69
N ASP A 292 -3.10 -7.13 -11.31
CA ASP A 292 -4.11 -8.00 -11.92
C ASP A 292 -4.21 -7.73 -13.44
N PHE A 293 -4.21 -6.46 -13.84
CA PHE A 293 -4.24 -6.09 -15.26
C PHE A 293 -3.01 -6.63 -16.01
N ILE A 294 -1.81 -6.47 -15.45
CA ILE A 294 -0.57 -6.98 -16.07
C ILE A 294 -0.62 -8.49 -16.22
N ASP A 295 -1.05 -9.23 -15.19
CA ASP A 295 -1.14 -10.69 -15.30
C ASP A 295 -2.19 -11.10 -16.34
N LEU A 296 -3.35 -10.42 -16.39
CA LEU A 296 -4.38 -10.65 -17.41
C LEU A 296 -3.89 -10.37 -18.83
N ASP A 297 -3.25 -9.22 -19.04
CA ASP A 297 -2.69 -8.76 -20.32
C ASP A 297 -1.62 -9.72 -20.84
N GLU A 298 -0.84 -10.32 -19.93
CA GLU A 298 0.20 -11.31 -20.22
C GLU A 298 -0.31 -12.77 -20.22
N GLY A 299 -1.62 -12.99 -20.08
CA GLY A 299 -2.24 -14.31 -20.19
C GLY A 299 -2.11 -15.21 -18.97
N ARG A 300 -1.78 -14.65 -17.79
CA ARG A 300 -1.72 -15.37 -16.52
C ARG A 300 -3.07 -15.34 -15.80
N PRO A 301 -3.38 -16.38 -15.00
CA PRO A 301 -4.54 -16.34 -14.12
C PRO A 301 -4.37 -15.24 -13.08
N LEU A 302 -5.48 -14.59 -12.71
CA LEU A 302 -5.47 -13.59 -11.66
C LEU A 302 -5.16 -14.25 -10.32
N VAL A 303 -4.02 -13.90 -9.71
CA VAL A 303 -3.63 -14.35 -8.37
C VAL A 303 -4.71 -14.00 -7.34
N SER A 304 -5.42 -12.89 -7.56
CA SER A 304 -6.49 -12.40 -6.70
C SER A 304 -7.83 -13.14 -6.81
N GLN A 305 -7.95 -14.13 -7.71
CA GLN A 305 -9.10 -15.03 -7.80
C GLN A 305 -8.94 -16.34 -7.00
N GLY A 306 -7.81 -16.53 -6.29
CA GLY A 306 -7.47 -17.83 -5.66
C GLY A 306 -6.86 -17.76 -4.25
N ALA A 307 -7.26 -16.80 -3.41
CA ALA A 307 -6.92 -16.78 -1.98
C ALA A 307 -8.14 -16.52 -1.10
#